data_AF-A0AA48H602-F1
#
_entry.id   AF-A0AA48H602-F1
#
_cell.length_a   1.000
_cell.length_b   1.000
_cell.length_c   1.000
_cell.angle_alpha   90.00
_cell.angle_beta   90.00
_cell.angle_gamma   90.00
#
_symmetry.space_group_name_H-M   'P 1'
#
loop_
_entity.id
_entity.type
_entity.pdbx_description
1 polymer ?
#
loop_
_entity_poly.entity_id
_entity_poly.type
_entity_poly.pdbx_seq_one_letter_code
_entity_poly.pdbx_strand_id
1 'polypeptide(L)'
;MPKLIVTNREGETSEIEVEDGLTVMEAIRDNGFDELLALCGGCCSCATCHCYIESDALPEMSEDEDDLLESSDHRKENSRLSCQIPFTAELDGLKVTIAPED
;
A
#
# COMPACT_ATOMS: atom_id res chain seq x y z
N MET A 1 16.55 9.06 -4.26
CA MET A 1 15.53 8.01 -4.37
C MET A 1 14.17 8.66 -4.28
N PRO A 2 13.16 8.21 -5.04
CA PRO A 2 11.81 8.73 -4.88
C PRO A 2 11.30 8.44 -3.46
N LYS A 3 10.40 9.29 -2.99
CA LYS A 3 9.94 9.30 -1.60
C LYS A 3 8.52 8.79 -1.49
N LEU A 4 8.24 8.01 -0.45
CA LEU A 4 6.89 7.61 -0.06
C LEU A 4 6.55 8.23 1.29
N ILE A 5 5.36 8.80 1.42
CA ILE A 5 4.86 9.39 2.65
C ILE A 5 3.84 8.42 3.25
N VAL A 6 4.22 7.75 4.34
CA VAL A 6 3.42 6.72 4.99
C VAL A 6 2.79 7.27 6.27
N THR A 7 1.48 7.18 6.38
CA THR A 7 0.74 7.40 7.63
C THR A 7 0.39 6.05 8.25
N ASN A 8 0.90 5.79 9.46
CA ASN A 8 0.62 4.56 10.21
C ASN A 8 -0.78 4.59 10.84
N ARG A 9 -1.20 3.48 11.46
CA ARG A 9 -2.52 3.37 12.12
C ARG A 9 -2.70 4.29 13.32
N GLU A 10 -1.61 4.75 13.93
CA GLU A 10 -1.63 5.75 15.01
C GLU A 10 -1.80 7.19 14.48
N GLY A 11 -1.77 7.37 13.16
CA GLY A 11 -1.88 8.66 12.49
C GLY A 11 -0.55 9.41 12.35
N GLU A 12 0.57 8.80 12.73
CA GLU A 12 1.89 9.36 12.58
C GLU A 12 2.35 9.22 11.12
N THR A 13 2.94 10.28 10.58
CA THR A 13 3.40 10.33 9.18
C THR A 13 4.92 10.35 9.12
N SER A 14 5.48 9.50 8.27
CA SER A 14 6.91 9.45 7.99
C SER A 14 7.18 9.49 6.49
N GLU A 15 8.29 10.12 6.13
CA GLU A 15 8.82 10.10 4.77
C GLU A 15 9.92 9.04 4.68
N ILE A 16 9.81 8.13 3.71
CA ILE A 16 10.78 7.05 3.50
C ILE A 16 11.32 7.11 2.07
N GLU A 17 12.56 6.67 1.89
CA GLU A 17 13.16 6.50 0.57
C GLU A 17 12.80 5.12 0.01
N VAL A 18 12.48 5.06 -1.28
CA VAL A 18 12.12 3.82 -1.95
C VAL A 18 13.18 3.43 -2.97
N GLU A 19 13.65 2.19 -2.89
CA GLU A 19 14.56 1.61 -3.87
C GLU A 19 13.83 1.28 -5.18
N ASP A 20 14.56 1.36 -6.29
CA ASP A 20 13.99 1.07 -7.61
C ASP A 20 13.54 -0.40 -7.70
N GLY A 21 12.34 -0.62 -8.23
CA GLY A 21 11.80 -1.95 -8.51
C GLY A 21 10.99 -2.58 -7.37
N LEU A 22 10.82 -1.89 -6.25
CA LEU A 22 9.95 -2.32 -5.16
C LEU A 22 8.47 -1.98 -5.44
N THR A 23 7.58 -2.73 -4.82
CA THR A 23 6.18 -2.36 -4.64
C THR A 23 6.01 -1.39 -3.46
N VAL A 24 4.86 -0.71 -3.38
CA VAL A 24 4.52 0.13 -2.21
C VAL A 24 4.54 -0.70 -0.92
N MET A 25 4.07 -1.94 -0.95
CA MET A 25 4.12 -2.84 0.21
C MET A 25 5.55 -3.13 0.67
N GLU A 26 6.44 -3.52 -0.25
CA GLU A 26 7.84 -3.81 0.07
C GLU A 26 8.52 -2.56 0.63
N ALA A 27 8.32 -1.40 -0.01
CA ALA A 27 8.86 -0.13 0.46
C ALA A 27 8.44 0.20 1.90
N ILE A 28 7.16 0.02 2.23
CA ILE A 28 6.62 0.23 3.57
C ILE A 28 7.27 -0.75 4.57
N ARG A 29 7.30 -2.04 4.26
CA ARG A 29 7.82 -3.06 5.18
C ARG A 29 9.32 -2.99 5.39
N ASP A 30 10.09 -2.75 4.34
CA ASP A 30 11.55 -2.63 4.41
C ASP A 30 11.99 -1.41 5.25
N ASN A 31 11.10 -0.43 5.42
CA ASN A 31 11.29 0.72 6.29
C ASN A 31 10.69 0.56 7.70
N GLY A 32 10.32 -0.67 8.10
CA GLY A 32 10.01 -1.01 9.50
C GLY A 32 8.55 -0.83 9.92
N PHE A 33 7.62 -0.64 8.98
CA PHE A 33 6.18 -0.62 9.27
C PHE A 33 5.62 -2.04 9.36
N ASP A 34 6.00 -2.76 10.41
CA ASP A 34 5.60 -4.17 10.64
C ASP A 34 4.08 -4.36 10.82
N GLU A 35 3.33 -3.29 11.09
CA GLU A 35 1.86 -3.32 11.15
C GLU A 35 1.21 -3.68 9.80
N LEU A 36 1.92 -3.47 8.69
CA LEU A 36 1.49 -3.93 7.37
C LEU A 36 1.90 -5.40 7.18
N LEU A 37 1.04 -6.33 7.61
CA LEU A 37 1.39 -7.75 7.75
C LEU A 37 1.83 -8.44 6.44
N ALA A 38 1.18 -8.13 5.32
CA ALA A 38 1.40 -8.76 4.01
C ALA A 38 1.52 -10.31 4.06
N LEU A 39 0.51 -11.00 4.61
CA LEU A 39 0.55 -12.43 4.94
C LEU A 39 0.87 -13.35 3.75
N CYS A 40 0.39 -13.02 2.54
CA CYS A 40 0.66 -13.81 1.34
C CYS A 40 2.01 -13.48 0.67
N GLY A 41 2.79 -12.54 1.21
CA GLY A 41 4.06 -12.12 0.62
C GLY A 41 3.92 -11.38 -0.71
N GLY A 42 2.78 -10.76 -0.99
CA GLY A 42 2.58 -9.92 -2.18
C GLY A 42 1.96 -10.60 -3.40
N CYS A 43 1.50 -11.84 -3.29
CA CYS A 43 0.95 -12.62 -4.39
C CYS A 43 -0.58 -12.44 -4.61
N CYS A 44 -1.15 -11.29 -4.21
CA CYS A 44 -2.59 -11.00 -4.34
C CYS A 44 -3.51 -12.14 -3.85
N SER A 45 -3.26 -12.65 -2.64
CA SER A 45 -4.04 -13.78 -2.06
C SER A 45 -4.54 -13.50 -0.63
N CYS A 46 -4.42 -12.26 -0.18
CA CYS A 46 -4.96 -11.78 1.11
C CYS A 46 -5.18 -10.27 1.04
N ALA A 47 -5.94 -9.70 1.99
CA ALA A 47 -6.16 -8.26 2.10
C ALA A 47 -5.24 -7.54 3.10
N THR A 48 -4.28 -8.21 3.73
CA THR A 48 -3.52 -7.63 4.88
C THR A 48 -2.40 -6.65 4.51
N CYS A 49 -2.35 -6.20 3.25
CA CYS A 49 -1.47 -5.12 2.79
C CYS A 49 -2.30 -3.91 2.32
N HIS A 50 -3.52 -3.82 2.82
CA HIS A 50 -4.49 -2.78 2.48
C HIS A 50 -4.02 -1.40 2.95
N CYS A 51 -3.97 -0.47 2.00
CA CYS A 51 -3.71 0.94 2.23
C CYS A 51 -4.77 1.80 1.54
N TYR A 52 -4.93 3.03 2.02
CA TYR A 52 -5.61 4.10 1.30
C TYR A 52 -4.59 4.91 0.53
N ILE A 53 -4.80 5.10 -0.79
CA ILE A 53 -3.82 5.74 -1.67
C ILE A 53 -4.50 6.84 -2.49
N GLU A 54 -3.98 8.07 -2.38
CA GLU A 54 -4.47 9.21 -3.16
C GLU A 54 -3.54 9.48 -4.35
N SER A 55 -3.86 8.90 -5.52
CA SER A 55 -3.13 9.14 -6.77
C SER A 55 -3.98 8.78 -7.99
N ASP A 56 -3.89 9.61 -9.03
CA ASP A 56 -4.51 9.35 -10.34
C ASP A 56 -3.60 8.52 -11.28
N ALA A 57 -2.37 8.24 -10.85
CA ALA A 57 -1.33 7.57 -11.65
C ALA A 57 -1.13 6.09 -11.27
N LEU A 58 -2.14 5.47 -10.65
CA LEU A 58 -2.06 4.07 -10.25
C LEU A 58 -2.42 3.13 -11.40
N PRO A 59 -1.85 1.91 -11.44
CA PRO A 59 -2.36 0.87 -12.33
C PRO A 59 -3.83 0.59 -12.01
N GLU A 60 -4.59 0.17 -13.03
CA GLU A 60 -5.99 -0.26 -12.86
C GLU A 60 -6.06 -1.39 -11.82
N MET A 61 -7.09 -1.34 -10.97
CA MET A 61 -7.35 -2.40 -10.00
C MET A 61 -7.77 -3.67 -10.74
N SER A 62 -7.19 -4.81 -10.36
CA SER A 62 -7.61 -6.11 -10.92
C SER A 62 -8.88 -6.62 -10.23
N GLU A 63 -9.59 -7.55 -10.88
CA GLU A 63 -10.75 -8.22 -10.29
C GLU A 63 -10.37 -8.97 -9.00
N ASP A 64 -9.24 -9.71 -9.00
CA ASP A 64 -8.74 -10.39 -7.80
C ASP A 64 -8.41 -9.42 -6.66
N GLU A 65 -7.86 -8.23 -6.96
CA GLU A 65 -7.61 -7.19 -5.96
C GLU A 65 -8.92 -6.67 -5.37
N ASP A 66 -9.91 -6.40 -6.23
CA ASP A 66 -11.23 -5.89 -5.84
C ASP A 66 -11.97 -6.88 -4.94
N ASP A 67 -12.02 -8.15 -5.34
CA ASP A 67 -12.66 -9.25 -4.59
C ASP A 67 -12.06 -9.43 -3.20
N LEU A 68 -10.73 -9.34 -3.08
CA LEU A 68 -10.07 -9.43 -1.78
C LEU A 68 -10.41 -8.23 -0.90
N LEU A 69 -10.46 -7.02 -1.46
CA LEU A 69 -10.83 -5.82 -0.73
C LEU A 69 -12.31 -5.81 -0.30
N GLU A 70 -13.22 -6.49 -1.03
CA GLU A 70 -14.63 -6.66 -0.60
C GLU A 70 -14.75 -7.32 0.77
N SER A 71 -13.76 -8.13 1.18
CA SER A 71 -13.78 -8.81 2.46
C SER A 71 -13.45 -7.92 3.67
N SER A 72 -12.96 -6.69 3.44
CA SER A 72 -12.59 -5.76 4.52
C SER A 72 -13.74 -4.83 4.90
N ASP A 73 -14.00 -4.70 6.20
CA ASP A 73 -14.97 -3.74 6.76
C ASP A 73 -14.48 -2.29 6.62
N HIS A 74 -13.21 -2.11 6.26
CA HIS A 74 -12.52 -0.83 6.14
C HIS A 74 -12.32 -0.39 4.68
N ARG A 75 -12.93 -1.06 3.69
CA ARG A 75 -12.84 -0.68 2.28
C ARG A 75 -13.39 0.73 2.03
N LYS A 76 -12.68 1.49 1.18
CA LYS A 76 -13.01 2.83 0.69
C LYS A 76 -12.75 2.89 -0.82
N GLU A 77 -13.21 3.95 -1.47
CA GLU A 77 -12.99 4.17 -2.91
C GLU A 77 -11.50 4.23 -3.28
N ASN A 78 -10.65 4.70 -2.37
CA ASN A 78 -9.20 4.79 -2.55
C ASN A 78 -8.43 3.63 -1.90
N SER A 79 -9.11 2.54 -1.54
CA SER A 79 -8.47 1.31 -1.08
C SER A 79 -7.66 0.68 -2.19
N ARG A 80 -6.43 0.26 -1.88
CA ARG A 80 -5.60 -0.60 -2.73
C ARG A 80 -4.87 -1.63 -1.90
N LEU A 81 -4.55 -2.77 -2.51
CA LEU A 81 -3.55 -3.68 -1.98
C LEU A 81 -2.18 -3.14 -2.39
N SER A 82 -1.42 -2.61 -1.43
CA SER A 82 -0.14 -1.95 -1.69
C SER A 82 0.89 -2.85 -2.39
N CYS A 83 0.75 -4.18 -2.32
CA CYS A 83 1.62 -5.10 -3.05
C CYS A 83 1.32 -5.17 -4.55
N GLN A 84 0.17 -4.68 -5.00
CA GLN A 84 -0.22 -4.61 -6.41
C GLN A 84 0.21 -3.28 -7.06
N ILE A 85 0.90 -2.41 -6.32
CA ILE A 85 1.35 -1.11 -6.79
C ILE A 85 2.88 -1.12 -6.92
N PRO A 86 3.43 -1.29 -8.14
CA PRO A 86 4.86 -1.04 -8.38
C PRO A 86 5.19 0.42 -8.08
N PHE A 87 6.24 0.68 -7.33
CA PHE A 87 6.68 2.03 -7.04
C PHE A 87 7.55 2.54 -8.20
N THR A 88 7.02 3.49 -8.96
CA THR A 88 7.73 4.13 -10.08
C THR A 88 8.13 5.55 -9.71
N ALA A 89 9.03 6.16 -10.49
CA ALA A 89 9.43 7.55 -10.28
C ALA A 89 8.26 8.56 -10.41
N GLU A 90 7.17 8.18 -11.07
CA GLU A 90 5.96 9.02 -11.19
C GLU A 90 5.16 9.09 -9.87
N LEU A 91 5.45 8.18 -8.94
CA LEU A 91 4.86 8.13 -7.61
C LEU A 91 5.75 8.81 -6.55
N ASP A 92 6.75 9.60 -6.96
CA ASP A 92 7.55 10.39 -6.01
C ASP A 92 6.66 11.36 -5.21
N GLY A 93 6.71 11.24 -3.89
CA GLY A 93 5.86 11.97 -2.96
C GLY A 93 4.46 11.37 -2.76
N LEU A 94 4.21 10.14 -3.22
CA LEU A 94 2.94 9.44 -3.02
C LEU A 94 2.61 9.37 -1.52
N LYS A 95 1.35 9.65 -1.19
CA LYS A 95 0.84 9.54 0.17
C LYS A 95 0.01 8.28 0.32
N VAL A 96 0.33 7.51 1.35
CA VAL A 96 -0.36 6.27 1.68
C VAL A 96 -0.72 6.26 3.16
N THR A 97 -1.89 5.73 3.49
CA THR A 97 -2.29 5.49 4.88
C THR A 97 -2.55 4.01 5.05
N ILE A 98 -1.93 3.40 6.04
CA ILE A 98 -2.15 1.98 6.36
C ILE A 98 -3.58 1.83 6.89
N ALA A 99 -4.36 0.94 6.26
CA ALA A 99 -5.74 0.72 6.69
C ALA A 99 -5.78 0.03 8.06
N PRO A 100 -6.87 0.20 8.84
CA PRO A 100 -7.06 -0.58 10.06
C PRO A 100 -7.08 -2.09 9.76
N GLU A 101 -6.73 -2.91 10.75
CA GLU A 101 -6.94 -4.36 10.69
C GLU A 101 -8.41 -4.67 10.93
N ASP A 102 -8.94 -5.60 10.13
CA ASP A 102 -10.23 -6.26 10.38
C ASP A 102 -10.15 -7.20 11.61
#